data_AF-A0A7L8GG66-F1
#
_entry.id   AF-A0A7L8GG66-F1
#
_cell.length_a   1.000
_cell.length_b   1.000
_cell.length_c   1.000
_cell.angle_alpha   90.00
_cell.angle_beta   90.00
_cell.angle_gamma   90.00
#
_symmetry.space_group_name_H-M   'P 1'
#
loop_
_entity.id
_entity.type
_entity.pdbx_description
1 polymer ?
#
loop_
_entity_poly.entity_id
_entity_poly.type
_entity_poly.pdbx_seq_one_letter_code
_entity_poly.pdbx_strand_id
1 'polypeptide(L)' 'KTDKEMEKPSPIECGINPFSKTMVPFSLQFFLITIIFIIFDIEIALIIPHPISN' A
#
# COMPACT_ATOMS: atom_id res chain seq x y z
N LYS A 1 6.09 -27.60 -31.18
CA LYS A 1 6.02 -27.34 -29.72
C LYS A 1 5.45 -25.96 -29.55
N THR A 2 4.17 -25.92 -29.17
CA THR A 2 3.60 -25.11 -28.08
C THR A 2 4.69 -24.39 -27.26
N ASP A 3 4.65 -23.09 -26.97
CA ASP A 3 3.57 -22.35 -26.32
C ASP A 3 3.79 -20.83 -26.41
N LYS A 4 2.68 -20.09 -26.24
CA LYS A 4 2.54 -18.64 -26.12
C LYS A 4 3.58 -18.01 -25.17
N GLU A 5 4.49 -17.21 -25.70
CA GLU A 5 5.43 -16.42 -24.88
C GLU A 5 5.20 -14.90 -24.95
N MET A 6 4.22 -14.45 -25.75
CA MET A 6 3.98 -13.02 -26.05
C MET A 6 2.98 -12.29 -25.16
N GLU A 7 2.46 -12.91 -24.09
CA GLU A 7 1.48 -12.25 -23.20
C GLU A 7 1.77 -12.54 -21.72
N LYS A 8 3.03 -12.42 -21.29
CA LYS A 8 3.30 -12.25 -19.85
C LYS A 8 3.54 -10.76 -19.63
N PRO A 9 2.83 -10.07 -18.72
CA PRO A 9 3.21 -8.74 -18.28
C PRO A 9 4.50 -8.87 -17.47
N SER A 10 5.63 -9.04 -18.16
CA SER A 10 6.93 -8.92 -17.55
C SER A 10 7.08 -7.47 -17.06
N PRO A 11 7.66 -7.24 -15.88
CA PRO A 11 7.97 -5.90 -15.41
C PRO A 11 8.68 -5.13 -16.53
N ILE A 12 8.25 -3.88 -16.80
CA ILE A 12 8.88 -3.03 -17.80
C ILE A 12 10.21 -2.50 -17.21
N GLU A 13 11.19 -3.38 -17.07
CA GLU A 13 12.55 -3.05 -16.67
C GLU A 13 13.43 -3.15 -17.92
N CYS A 14 13.39 -2.09 -18.73
CA CYS A 14 14.37 -1.71 -19.77
C CYS A 14 15.47 -2.75 -20.11
N GLY A 15 15.10 -3.93 -20.64
CA GLY A 15 16.06 -4.99 -21.03
C GLY A 15 16.94 -5.57 -19.91
N ILE A 16 16.67 -5.28 -18.62
CA ILE A 16 17.45 -5.77 -17.48
C ILE A 16 16.64 -6.85 -16.78
N ASN A 17 17.19 -8.06 -16.70
CA ASN A 17 16.58 -9.15 -15.92
C ASN A 17 16.51 -8.70 -14.45
N PRO A 18 15.36 -8.80 -13.75
CA PRO A 18 15.20 -8.27 -12.39
C PRO A 18 16.22 -8.92 -11.46
N PHE A 19 17.34 -8.24 -11.25
CA PHE A 19 18.30 -8.62 -10.23
C PHE A 19 17.69 -8.19 -8.92
N SER A 20 17.16 -9.18 -8.21
CA SER A 20 16.67 -9.14 -6.84
C SER A 20 15.22 -8.69 -6.64
N LYS A 21 14.59 -9.33 -5.64
CA LYS A 21 13.22 -9.14 -5.16
C LYS A 21 12.79 -7.67 -5.25
N THR A 22 11.64 -7.40 -5.85
CA THR A 22 10.90 -6.11 -5.84
C THR A 22 10.37 -5.77 -4.43
N MET A 23 11.13 -6.09 -3.39
CA MET A 23 10.86 -5.70 -2.01
C MET A 23 11.29 -4.24 -1.89
N VAL A 24 10.39 -3.34 -2.24
CA VAL A 24 10.56 -1.91 -1.95
C VAL A 24 10.69 -1.79 -0.43
N PRO A 25 11.79 -1.22 0.09
CA PRO A 25 11.91 -1.01 1.53
C PRO A 25 10.74 -0.13 1.98
N PHE A 26 9.95 -0.66 2.90
CA PHE A 26 8.79 0.03 3.43
C PHE A 26 9.23 1.30 4.16
N SER A 27 8.73 2.44 3.71
CA SER A 27 9.07 3.72 4.33
C SER A 27 8.33 3.87 5.66
N LEU A 28 9.09 3.80 6.76
CA LEU A 28 8.59 4.01 8.12
C LEU A 28 7.94 5.39 8.32
N GLN A 29 8.30 6.38 7.51
CA GLN A 29 7.70 7.71 7.56
C GLN A 29 6.21 7.64 7.23
N PHE A 30 5.83 6.92 6.17
CA PHE A 30 4.41 6.76 5.81
C PHE A 30 3.65 5.92 6.83
N PHE A 31 4.31 4.92 7.41
CA PHE A 31 3.72 4.10 8.47
C PHE A 31 3.33 4.89 9.71
N LEU A 32 4.23 5.75 10.19
CA LEU A 32 3.97 6.58 11.36
C LEU A 32 2.85 7.58 11.10
N ILE A 33 2.80 8.17 9.90
CA ILE A 33 1.68 9.04 9.49
C ILE A 33 0.36 8.27 9.54
N THR A 34 0.32 7.02 9.05
CA THR A 34 -0.89 6.18 9.10
C THR A 34 -1.32 5.86 10.53
N ILE A 35 -0.39 5.51 11.43
CA ILE A 35 -0.71 5.23 12.84
C ILE A 35 -1.29 6.48 13.51
N ILE A 36 -0.64 7.63 13.33
CA ILE A 36 -1.09 8.89 13.91
C ILE A 36 -2.49 9.27 13.38
N PHE A 37 -2.72 9.09 12.08
CA PHE A 37 -4.04 9.31 11.47
C PHE A 37 -5.13 8.45 12.11
N ILE A 38 -4.86 7.15 12.31
CA ILE A 38 -5.83 6.22 12.92
C ILE A 38 -6.17 6.64 14.36
N ILE A 39 -5.16 7.04 15.14
CA ILE A 39 -5.39 7.49 16.53
C ILE A 39 -6.27 8.74 16.54
N PHE A 40 -5.98 9.74 15.70
CA PHE A 40 -6.79 10.96 15.62
C PHE A 40 -8.21 10.71 15.11
N ASP A 41 -8.40 9.78 14.17
CA ASP A 41 -9.73 9.41 13.68
C ASP A 41 -10.60 8.82 14.80
N ILE A 42 -10.02 7.99 15.67
CA ILE A 42 -10.69 7.44 16.86
C ILE A 42 -10.99 8.55 17.88
N GLU A 43 -10.06 9.47 18.13
CA GLU A 43 -10.29 10.60 19.02
C GLU A 43 -11.45 11.48 18.54
N ILE A 44 -11.50 11.77 17.23
CA ILE A 44 -12.59 12.55 16.62
C ILE A 44 -13.92 11.79 16.75
N ALA A 45 -13.94 10.48 16.52
CA ALA A 45 -15.14 9.66 16.68
C ALA A 45 -15.70 9.66 18.12
N LEU A 46 -14.82 9.82 19.13
CA LEU A 46 -15.22 9.94 20.54
C LEU A 46 -15.65 11.36 20.94
N ILE A 47 -15.05 12.39 20.33
CA ILE A 47 -15.36 13.80 20.59
C ILE A 47 -16.69 14.20 19.93
N ILE A 48 -16.99 13.67 18.75
CA ILE A 48 -18.24 13.94 18.05
C ILE A 48 -19.39 13.32 18.88
N PRO A 49 -20.37 14.11 19.35
CA PRO A 49 -21.55 13.57 19.99
C PRO A 49 -22.21 12.61 19.01
N HIS A 50 -22.29 11.34 19.40
CA HIS A 50 -22.76 10.29 18.51
C HIS A 50 -24.15 10.69 18.00
N PRO A 51 -24.36 10.78 16.67
CA PRO A 51 -25.60 11.32 16.09
C PRO A 51 -26.86 10.49 16.41
N ILE A 52 -26.71 9.39 17.16
CA ILE A 52 -27.76 8.47 17.59
C ILE A 52 -28.20 8.73 19.05
N SER A 53 -27.58 9.70 19.75
CA SER A 53 -28.05 10.13 21.06
C SER A 53 -29.23 11.11 20.91
N ASN A 54 -30.44 10.55 20.69
CA ASN A 54 -31.79 11.16 20.78
C ASN A 54 -31.96 12.63 20.36
#